data_AF-A0A8S2JX43-F1
#
_entry.id   AF-A0A8S2JX43-F1
#
_cell.length_a   1.000
_cell.length_b   1.000
_cell.length_c   1.000
_cell.angle_alpha   90.00
_cell.angle_beta   90.00
_cell.angle_gamma   90.00
#
_symmetry.space_group_name_H-M   'P 1'
#
loop_
_entity.id
_entity.type
_entity.pdbx_description
1 polymer ?
#
loop_
_entity_poly.entity_id
_entity_poly.type
_entity_poly.pdbx_seq_one_letter_code
_entity_poly.pdbx_strand_id
1 'polypeptide(L)'
;MGKTLYLNVESFRRSIDVSDLIYRECSGHSLIDDIGLFGSADGPNPMAVYEIAYTLPALVFLQIGLVDMYRELGVSCAAVFGHSFGEMAAGYAANICTRKQCIQTAYHRARILRQVDGRGAMMAVSCSSEHIQPLLDNHEKMWIAAYNGPNSLTLGGVHESITSISNELTKQNVFNRILKINSAYHTPLMTSVRAEAISIFKQTLAGYAVPSIPYFSTVTGQWKDAGFDENYTFDGIEGRDQNSVWTGLSP
;
A
#
# COMPACT_ATOMS: atom_id res chain seq x y z
N MET A 1 -13.57 -9.70 -2.19
CA MET A 1 -13.47 -9.10 -0.84
C MET A 1 -14.72 -8.25 -0.56
N GLY A 2 -15.11 -8.03 0.70
CA GLY A 2 -16.16 -7.07 1.07
C GLY A 2 -17.61 -7.38 0.67
N LYS A 3 -17.87 -8.54 0.05
CA LYS A 3 -19.20 -8.92 -0.50
C LYS A 3 -20.32 -8.87 0.53
N THR A 4 -20.13 -9.45 1.70
CA THR A 4 -21.13 -9.42 2.77
C THR A 4 -21.46 -8.01 3.22
N LEU A 5 -20.46 -7.15 3.40
CA LEU A 5 -20.69 -5.74 3.77
C LEU A 5 -21.42 -4.99 2.66
N TYR A 6 -21.01 -5.17 1.40
CA TYR A 6 -21.65 -4.55 0.26
C TYR A 6 -23.14 -4.93 0.13
N LEU A 7 -23.49 -6.19 0.40
CA LEU A 7 -24.88 -6.65 0.30
C LEU A 7 -25.75 -6.25 1.50
N ASN A 8 -25.17 -6.09 2.69
CA ASN A 8 -25.94 -5.97 3.94
C ASN A 8 -25.79 -4.62 4.67
N VAL A 9 -24.84 -3.77 4.28
CA VAL A 9 -24.56 -2.49 4.96
C VAL A 9 -24.65 -1.34 3.95
N GLU A 10 -25.70 -0.52 4.08
CA GLU A 10 -26.00 0.54 3.12
C GLU A 10 -24.91 1.60 3.01
N SER A 11 -24.35 2.04 4.13
CA SER A 11 -23.27 3.04 4.18
C SER A 11 -22.01 2.57 3.45
N PHE A 12 -21.63 1.31 3.69
CA PHE A 12 -20.53 0.66 2.99
C PHE A 12 -20.82 0.55 1.50
N ARG A 13 -21.99 0.02 1.11
CA ARG A 13 -22.40 -0.11 -0.31
C ARG A 13 -22.34 1.23 -1.04
N ARG A 14 -22.98 2.27 -0.49
CA ARG A 14 -22.97 3.63 -1.06
C ARG A 14 -21.55 4.17 -1.23
N SER A 15 -20.66 3.92 -0.28
CA SER A 15 -19.25 4.31 -0.42
C SER A 15 -18.55 3.58 -1.57
N ILE A 16 -18.78 2.27 -1.71
CA ILE A 16 -18.20 1.47 -2.80
C ILE A 16 -18.74 1.94 -4.16
N ASP A 17 -20.05 2.18 -4.29
CA ASP A 17 -20.68 2.66 -5.53
C ASP A 17 -20.10 4.00 -5.98
N VAL A 18 -19.98 4.97 -5.05
CA VAL A 18 -19.37 6.27 -5.35
C VAL A 18 -17.91 6.13 -5.73
N SER A 19 -17.18 5.20 -5.08
CA SER A 19 -15.78 4.94 -5.40
C SER A 19 -15.64 4.36 -6.81
N ASP A 20 -16.51 3.43 -7.18
CA ASP A 20 -16.51 2.81 -8.50
C ASP A 20 -16.82 3.80 -9.61
N LEU A 21 -17.78 4.72 -9.39
CA LEU A 21 -18.05 5.81 -10.34
C LEU A 21 -16.80 6.66 -10.60
N ILE A 22 -16.07 7.05 -9.55
CA ILE A 22 -14.83 7.83 -9.69
C ILE A 22 -13.75 7.03 -10.41
N TYR A 23 -13.62 5.73 -10.13
CA TYR A 23 -12.64 4.89 -10.80
C TYR A 23 -12.96 4.68 -12.28
N ARG A 24 -14.24 4.57 -12.64
CA ARG A 24 -14.68 4.54 -14.05
C ARG A 24 -14.25 5.79 -14.80
N GLU A 25 -14.36 6.98 -14.20
CA GLU A 25 -13.89 8.23 -14.80
C GLU A 25 -12.38 8.19 -15.14
N CYS A 26 -11.59 7.48 -14.33
CA CYS A 26 -10.13 7.45 -14.46
C CYS A 26 -9.63 6.31 -15.36
N SER A 27 -10.29 5.15 -15.29
CA SER A 27 -9.83 3.90 -15.89
C SER A 27 -10.64 3.44 -17.09
N GLY A 28 -11.87 3.93 -17.26
CA GLY A 28 -12.84 3.40 -18.22
C GLY A 28 -13.46 2.06 -17.80
N HIS A 29 -13.14 1.55 -16.61
CA HIS A 29 -13.57 0.24 -16.11
C HIS A 29 -14.27 0.33 -14.76
N SER A 30 -15.15 -0.62 -14.48
CA SER A 30 -15.76 -0.85 -13.17
C SER A 30 -15.07 -2.00 -12.45
N LEU A 31 -14.67 -1.78 -11.19
CA LEU A 31 -14.22 -2.89 -10.35
C LEU A 31 -15.37 -3.82 -9.96
N ILE A 32 -16.60 -3.30 -9.92
CA ILE A 32 -17.80 -4.07 -9.58
C ILE A 32 -18.26 -4.89 -10.79
N ASP A 33 -18.55 -4.23 -11.90
CA ASP A 33 -19.23 -4.85 -13.05
C ASP A 33 -18.24 -5.61 -13.96
N ASP A 34 -17.05 -5.06 -14.22
CA ASP A 34 -16.09 -5.68 -15.16
C ASP A 34 -15.22 -6.74 -14.47
N ILE A 35 -14.87 -6.51 -13.19
CA ILE A 35 -13.93 -7.35 -12.44
C ILE A 35 -14.62 -8.24 -11.40
N GLY A 36 -15.84 -7.89 -10.96
CA GLY A 36 -16.60 -8.68 -9.98
C GLY A 36 -16.11 -8.52 -8.54
N LEU A 37 -15.56 -7.37 -8.17
CA LEU A 37 -15.19 -7.07 -6.79
C LEU A 37 -16.36 -6.44 -6.03
N PHE A 38 -16.53 -6.83 -4.76
CA PHE A 38 -17.62 -6.43 -3.84
C PHE A 38 -19.03 -6.89 -4.23
N GLY A 39 -19.42 -6.78 -5.49
CA GLY A 39 -20.78 -7.03 -5.99
C GLY A 39 -21.33 -8.45 -5.75
N SER A 40 -22.55 -8.67 -6.24
CA SER A 40 -23.25 -9.95 -6.07
C SER A 40 -22.74 -11.07 -6.98
N ALA A 41 -22.17 -10.71 -8.13
CA ALA A 41 -21.69 -11.64 -9.16
C ALA A 41 -20.16 -11.67 -9.21
N ASP A 42 -19.61 -12.85 -9.51
CA ASP A 42 -18.18 -12.98 -9.80
C ASP A 42 -17.89 -12.48 -11.21
N GLY A 43 -16.72 -11.88 -11.40
CA GLY A 43 -16.27 -11.39 -12.69
C GLY A 43 -15.89 -12.52 -13.65
N PRO A 44 -15.72 -12.23 -14.95
CA PRO A 44 -15.40 -13.22 -15.96
C PRO A 44 -14.01 -13.85 -15.77
N ASN A 45 -13.10 -13.17 -15.08
CA ASN A 45 -11.76 -13.66 -14.76
C ASN A 45 -11.50 -13.57 -13.25
N PRO A 46 -11.63 -14.67 -12.49
CA PRO A 46 -11.35 -14.69 -11.05
C PRO A 46 -9.90 -14.33 -10.69
N MET A 47 -8.96 -14.45 -11.63
CA MET A 47 -7.55 -14.12 -11.40
C MET A 47 -7.24 -12.63 -11.55
N ALA A 48 -8.13 -11.85 -12.18
CA ALA A 48 -7.94 -10.41 -12.35
C ALA A 48 -7.76 -9.70 -11.00
N VAL A 49 -8.39 -10.20 -9.92
CA VAL A 49 -8.21 -9.64 -8.57
C VAL A 49 -6.76 -9.59 -8.09
N TYR A 50 -5.86 -10.42 -8.64
CA TYR A 50 -4.45 -10.44 -8.26
C TYR A 50 -3.59 -9.48 -9.07
N GLU A 51 -4.15 -8.85 -10.11
CA GLU A 51 -3.44 -7.82 -10.85
C GLU A 51 -3.40 -6.54 -10.02
N ILE A 52 -2.21 -5.92 -9.92
CA ILE A 52 -2.00 -4.70 -9.14
C ILE A 52 -2.92 -3.55 -9.60
N ALA A 53 -3.28 -3.56 -10.89
CA ALA A 53 -4.23 -2.64 -11.54
C ALA A 53 -5.57 -2.56 -10.81
N TYR A 54 -6.04 -3.70 -10.29
CA TYR A 54 -7.32 -3.83 -9.62
C TYR A 54 -7.18 -3.99 -8.10
N THR A 55 -6.09 -4.63 -7.64
CA THR A 55 -5.83 -4.84 -6.22
C THR A 55 -5.70 -3.51 -5.46
N LEU A 56 -4.89 -2.56 -5.96
CA LEU A 56 -4.65 -1.30 -5.24
C LEU A 56 -5.93 -0.45 -5.13
N PRO A 57 -6.69 -0.19 -6.22
CA PRO A 57 -7.96 0.50 -6.12
C PRO A 57 -8.97 -0.22 -5.21
N ALA A 58 -9.09 -1.55 -5.33
CA ALA A 58 -10.02 -2.32 -4.51
C ALA A 58 -9.70 -2.25 -3.01
N LEU A 59 -8.41 -2.25 -2.63
CA LEU A 59 -8.01 -2.06 -1.23
C LEU A 59 -8.41 -0.68 -0.71
N VAL A 60 -8.24 0.38 -1.52
CA VAL A 60 -8.67 1.74 -1.14
C VAL A 60 -10.17 1.83 -1.01
N PHE A 61 -10.93 1.23 -1.92
CA PHE A 61 -12.39 1.18 -1.85
C PHE A 61 -12.87 0.54 -0.55
N LEU A 62 -12.30 -0.64 -0.23
CA LEU A 62 -12.62 -1.36 0.99
C LEU A 62 -12.32 -0.50 2.23
N GLN A 63 -11.14 0.11 2.30
CA GLN A 63 -10.74 0.90 3.46
C GLN A 63 -11.56 2.18 3.61
N ILE A 64 -11.83 2.91 2.53
CA ILE A 64 -12.71 4.09 2.53
C ILE A 64 -14.14 3.70 2.94
N GLY A 65 -14.66 2.61 2.39
CA GLY A 65 -15.98 2.09 2.75
C GLY A 65 -16.09 1.73 4.24
N LEU A 66 -15.03 1.16 4.82
CA LEU A 66 -14.98 0.90 6.26
C LEU A 66 -14.92 2.20 7.07
N VAL A 67 -14.14 3.19 6.65
CA VAL A 67 -14.08 4.52 7.30
C VAL A 67 -15.45 5.19 7.29
N ASP A 68 -16.14 5.19 6.16
CA ASP A 68 -17.47 5.80 6.04
C ASP A 68 -18.51 5.06 6.88
N MET A 69 -18.47 3.72 6.89
CA MET A 69 -19.33 2.89 7.73
C MET A 69 -19.13 3.23 9.22
N TYR A 70 -17.89 3.31 9.69
CA TYR A 70 -17.60 3.63 11.09
C TYR A 70 -18.01 5.06 11.46
N ARG A 71 -17.80 6.04 10.56
CA ARG A 71 -18.26 7.42 10.76
C ARG A 71 -19.78 7.51 10.91
N GLU A 72 -20.53 6.76 10.10
CA GLU A 72 -21.99 6.71 10.18
C GLU A 72 -22.49 6.07 11.49
N LEU A 73 -21.69 5.16 12.06
CA LEU A 73 -21.92 4.59 13.40
C LEU A 73 -21.47 5.51 14.55
N GLY A 74 -20.98 6.73 14.26
CA GLY A 74 -20.50 7.68 15.27
C GLY A 74 -19.13 7.34 15.87
N VAL A 75 -18.37 6.43 15.25
CA VAL A 75 -17.02 6.08 15.69
C VAL A 75 -16.01 7.09 15.12
N SER A 76 -15.32 7.79 16.01
CA SER A 76 -14.23 8.72 15.65
C SER A 76 -12.86 8.15 15.98
N CYS A 77 -11.88 8.33 15.08
CA CYS A 77 -10.49 7.97 15.33
C CYS A 77 -9.78 9.08 16.14
N ALA A 78 -9.11 8.71 17.24
CA ALA A 78 -8.26 9.64 17.99
C ALA A 78 -6.91 9.90 17.30
N ALA A 79 -6.45 8.96 16.49
CA ALA A 79 -5.27 9.06 15.63
C ALA A 79 -5.39 8.03 14.50
N VAL A 80 -4.63 8.23 13.43
CA VAL A 80 -4.54 7.28 12.30
C VAL A 80 -3.10 7.09 11.86
N PHE A 81 -2.83 5.90 11.33
CA PHE A 81 -1.62 5.57 10.57
C PHE A 81 -2.02 4.56 9.51
N GLY A 82 -1.24 4.47 8.44
CA GLY A 82 -1.44 3.49 7.38
C GLY A 82 -0.15 2.78 7.07
N HIS A 83 -0.22 1.52 6.66
CA HIS A 83 0.96 0.78 6.22
C HIS A 83 1.05 0.83 4.69
N SER A 84 2.16 1.34 4.15
CA SER A 84 2.39 1.45 2.71
C SER A 84 1.21 2.18 2.04
N PHE A 85 0.51 1.56 1.09
CA PHE A 85 -0.60 2.20 0.40
C PHE A 85 -1.83 2.45 1.29
N GLY A 86 -1.92 1.81 2.47
CA GLY A 86 -2.93 2.10 3.47
C GLY A 86 -2.87 3.54 4.01
N GLU A 87 -1.75 4.24 3.80
CA GLU A 87 -1.62 5.67 4.10
C GLU A 87 -2.65 6.55 3.37
N MET A 88 -3.09 6.17 2.17
CA MET A 88 -4.14 6.92 1.47
C MET A 88 -5.49 6.83 2.19
N ALA A 89 -5.84 5.66 2.72
CA ALA A 89 -7.07 5.49 3.49
C ALA A 89 -6.97 6.14 4.87
N ALA A 90 -5.81 6.09 5.52
CA ALA A 90 -5.56 6.86 6.74
C ALA A 90 -5.68 8.37 6.47
N GLY A 91 -5.17 8.84 5.32
CA GLY A 91 -5.26 10.23 4.91
C GLY A 91 -6.71 10.65 4.66
N TYR A 92 -7.52 9.79 4.06
CA TYR A 92 -8.96 9.97 3.95
C TYR A 92 -9.66 10.05 5.32
N ALA A 93 -9.30 9.15 6.24
CA ALA A 93 -9.82 9.16 7.61
C ALA A 93 -9.48 10.46 8.36
N ALA A 94 -8.29 11.03 8.09
CA ALA A 94 -7.83 12.29 8.66
C ALA A 94 -8.24 13.56 7.89
N ASN A 95 -9.03 13.42 6.82
CA ASN A 95 -9.44 14.50 5.92
C ASN A 95 -8.27 15.20 5.19
N ILE A 96 -7.10 14.56 5.08
CA ILE A 96 -5.98 15.00 4.24
C ILE A 96 -6.35 14.87 2.76
N CYS A 97 -7.03 13.77 2.42
CA CYS A 97 -7.36 13.39 1.05
C CYS A 97 -8.88 13.30 0.89
N THR A 98 -9.39 13.78 -0.22
CA THR A 98 -10.75 13.44 -0.66
C THR A 98 -10.81 12.01 -1.20
N ARG A 99 -12.01 11.42 -1.23
CA ARG A 99 -12.21 10.10 -1.87
C ARG A 99 -11.69 10.08 -3.31
N LYS A 100 -11.96 11.15 -4.07
CA LYS A 100 -11.52 11.29 -5.46
C LYS A 100 -10.00 11.21 -5.59
N GLN A 101 -9.31 11.98 -4.76
CA GLN A 101 -7.86 11.98 -4.68
C GLN A 101 -7.30 10.59 -4.33
N CYS A 102 -7.86 9.89 -3.35
CA CYS A 102 -7.41 8.53 -3.01
C CYS A 102 -7.52 7.54 -4.17
N ILE A 103 -8.64 7.59 -4.91
CA ILE A 103 -8.90 6.68 -6.03
C ILE A 103 -8.00 7.01 -7.22
N GLN A 104 -7.82 8.30 -7.54
CA GLN A 104 -6.90 8.74 -8.58
C GLN A 104 -5.47 8.31 -8.27
N THR A 105 -5.00 8.52 -7.03
CA THR A 105 -3.67 8.07 -6.60
C THR A 105 -3.54 6.55 -6.71
N ALA A 106 -4.57 5.78 -6.33
CA ALA A 106 -4.56 4.32 -6.47
C ALA A 106 -4.43 3.86 -7.90
N TYR A 107 -5.24 4.42 -8.79
CA TYR A 107 -5.22 4.12 -10.22
C TYR A 107 -3.85 4.43 -10.83
N HIS A 108 -3.34 5.64 -10.61
CA HIS A 108 -2.06 6.06 -11.18
C HIS A 108 -0.90 5.27 -10.59
N ARG A 109 -0.86 5.05 -9.27
CA ARG A 109 0.16 4.21 -8.62
C ARG A 109 0.15 2.81 -9.21
N ALA A 110 -1.02 2.19 -9.39
CA ALA A 110 -1.11 0.87 -9.99
C ALA A 110 -0.59 0.84 -11.43
N ARG A 111 -0.94 1.86 -12.23
CA ARG A 111 -0.45 2.00 -13.63
C ARG A 111 1.06 2.13 -13.70
N ILE A 112 1.64 2.96 -12.83
CA ILE A 112 3.09 3.18 -12.74
C ILE A 112 3.79 1.88 -12.34
N LEU A 113 3.31 1.19 -11.30
CA LEU A 113 3.94 -0.02 -10.78
C LEU A 113 3.92 -1.19 -11.77
N ARG A 114 3.02 -1.19 -12.76
CA ARG A 114 3.03 -2.19 -13.86
C ARG A 114 4.21 -2.05 -14.81
N GLN A 115 4.87 -0.90 -14.83
CA GLN A 115 6.02 -0.64 -15.70
C GLN A 115 7.33 -1.16 -15.11
N VAL A 116 7.35 -1.51 -13.82
CA VAL A 116 8.52 -2.07 -13.16
C VAL A 116 8.85 -3.42 -13.79
N ASP A 117 10.14 -3.68 -14.01
CA ASP A 117 10.69 -4.77 -14.83
C ASP A 117 10.39 -6.21 -14.34
N GLY A 118 9.55 -6.40 -13.32
CA GLY A 118 9.10 -7.70 -12.86
C GLY A 118 10.19 -8.54 -12.15
N ARG A 119 11.42 -8.03 -12.01
CA ARG A 119 12.57 -8.79 -11.50
C ARG A 119 12.65 -8.80 -9.97
N GLY A 120 11.83 -8.00 -9.30
CA GLY A 120 11.78 -7.95 -7.84
C GLY A 120 10.87 -9.00 -7.23
N ALA A 121 11.17 -9.39 -6.00
CA ALA A 121 10.32 -10.19 -5.14
C ALA A 121 10.34 -9.64 -3.71
N MET A 122 9.37 -10.04 -2.90
CA MET A 122 9.30 -9.70 -1.48
C MET A 122 9.03 -10.94 -0.63
N MET A 123 9.47 -10.91 0.61
CA MET A 123 9.34 -12.03 1.55
C MET A 123 9.02 -11.53 2.94
N ALA A 124 7.99 -12.09 3.57
CA ALA A 124 7.75 -11.89 5.00
C ALA A 124 8.68 -12.81 5.79
N VAL A 125 9.30 -12.30 6.86
CA VAL A 125 10.24 -13.03 7.72
C VAL A 125 9.95 -12.77 9.19
N SER A 126 10.05 -13.81 10.02
CA SER A 126 9.89 -13.70 11.48
C SER A 126 11.24 -13.69 12.22
N CYS A 127 11.98 -12.59 12.11
CA CYS A 127 13.22 -12.36 12.85
C CYS A 127 13.44 -10.85 13.06
N SER A 128 14.44 -10.49 13.87
CA SER A 128 14.83 -9.09 14.08
C SER A 128 15.75 -8.58 12.97
N SER A 129 15.93 -7.26 12.92
CA SER A 129 16.87 -6.60 12.00
C SER A 129 18.30 -7.03 12.24
N GLU A 130 18.70 -7.18 13.50
CA GLU A 130 20.06 -7.54 13.90
C GLU A 130 20.39 -8.97 13.45
N HIS A 131 19.39 -9.85 13.43
CA HIS A 131 19.55 -11.21 12.92
C HIS A 131 19.63 -11.27 11.40
N ILE A 132 18.86 -10.44 10.68
CA ILE A 132 18.83 -10.48 9.21
C ILE A 132 19.99 -9.71 8.57
N GLN A 133 20.50 -8.66 9.22
CA GLN A 133 21.49 -7.76 8.63
C GLN A 133 22.74 -8.50 8.10
N PRO A 134 23.35 -9.44 8.84
CA PRO A 134 24.51 -10.19 8.33
C PRO A 134 24.19 -11.02 7.07
N LEU A 135 22.94 -11.46 6.90
CA LEU A 135 22.51 -12.16 5.69
C LEU A 135 22.35 -11.17 4.53
N LEU A 136 21.76 -10.00 4.77
CA LEU A 136 21.61 -8.96 3.75
C LEU A 136 22.96 -8.48 3.21
N ASP A 137 23.96 -8.33 4.07
CA ASP A 137 25.30 -7.87 3.68
C ASP A 137 26.01 -8.84 2.70
N ASN A 138 25.61 -10.11 2.68
CA ASN A 138 26.14 -11.13 1.77
C ASN A 138 25.38 -11.21 0.42
N HIS A 139 24.34 -10.41 0.23
CA HIS A 139 23.50 -10.44 -0.95
C HIS A 139 23.34 -9.07 -1.60
N GLU A 140 23.67 -8.98 -2.89
CA GLU A 140 23.39 -7.78 -3.65
C GLU A 140 21.88 -7.56 -3.83
N LYS A 141 21.48 -6.29 -3.85
CA LYS A 141 20.12 -5.84 -4.16
C LYS A 141 19.06 -6.48 -3.26
N MET A 142 19.35 -6.47 -1.96
CA MET A 142 18.47 -6.91 -0.90
C MET A 142 18.31 -5.82 0.15
N TRP A 143 17.07 -5.63 0.59
CA TRP A 143 16.70 -4.54 1.47
C TRP A 143 15.61 -4.99 2.45
N ILE A 144 15.63 -4.44 3.67
CA ILE A 144 14.45 -4.45 4.53
C ILE A 144 13.47 -3.43 3.92
N ALA A 145 12.35 -3.92 3.43
CA ALA A 145 11.28 -3.14 2.81
C ALA A 145 10.27 -2.62 3.84
N ALA A 146 10.08 -3.33 4.95
CA ALA A 146 9.24 -2.89 6.05
C ALA A 146 9.65 -3.50 7.39
N TYR A 147 9.55 -2.69 8.44
CA TYR A 147 9.63 -3.11 9.84
C TYR A 147 8.20 -3.17 10.40
N ASN A 148 7.61 -4.37 10.43
CA ASN A 148 6.23 -4.56 10.91
C ASN A 148 6.17 -4.80 12.43
N GLY A 149 7.31 -5.11 13.03
CA GLY A 149 7.50 -5.27 14.47
C GLY A 149 8.92 -5.77 14.79
N PRO A 150 9.26 -5.93 16.08
CA PRO A 150 10.61 -6.30 16.50
C PRO A 150 11.13 -7.61 15.91
N ASN A 151 10.24 -8.56 15.62
CA ASN A 151 10.55 -9.85 14.99
C ASN A 151 9.69 -10.10 13.75
N SER A 152 9.28 -9.04 13.05
CA SER A 152 8.44 -9.15 11.86
C SER A 152 8.91 -8.16 10.81
N LEU A 153 9.57 -8.68 9.78
CA LEU A 153 10.14 -7.88 8.71
C LEU A 153 9.53 -8.30 7.37
N THR A 154 9.54 -7.36 6.43
CA THR A 154 9.38 -7.66 5.02
C THR A 154 10.69 -7.35 4.31
N LEU A 155 11.24 -8.32 3.60
CA LEU A 155 12.40 -8.14 2.75
C LEU A 155 11.94 -7.89 1.31
N GLY A 156 12.70 -7.09 0.57
CA GLY A 156 12.53 -6.86 -0.85
C GLY A 156 13.87 -6.91 -1.57
N GLY A 157 13.88 -7.44 -2.78
CA GLY A 157 15.09 -7.52 -3.59
C GLY A 157 14.88 -8.24 -4.91
N VAL A 158 15.96 -8.58 -5.59
CA VAL A 158 15.87 -9.42 -6.81
C VAL A 158 15.51 -10.86 -6.46
N HIS A 159 14.85 -11.56 -7.40
CA HIS A 159 14.37 -12.93 -7.18
C HIS A 159 15.46 -13.90 -6.73
N GLU A 160 16.67 -13.84 -7.31
CA GLU A 160 17.75 -14.76 -6.94
C GLU A 160 18.15 -14.58 -5.46
N SER A 161 18.33 -13.32 -5.03
CA SER A 161 18.71 -13.01 -3.65
C SER A 161 17.62 -13.37 -2.64
N ILE A 162 16.35 -13.08 -2.95
CA ILE A 162 15.21 -13.49 -2.10
C ILE A 162 15.16 -15.02 -1.95
N THR A 163 15.37 -15.75 -3.04
CA THR A 163 15.38 -17.22 -3.04
C THR A 163 16.55 -17.77 -2.21
N SER A 164 17.74 -17.19 -2.35
CA SER A 164 18.92 -17.60 -1.58
C SER A 164 18.69 -17.41 -0.07
N ILE A 165 18.26 -16.22 0.35
CA ILE A 165 18.00 -15.93 1.77
C ILE A 165 16.88 -16.81 2.32
N SER A 166 15.82 -17.06 1.53
CA SER A 166 14.73 -17.96 1.92
C SER A 166 15.25 -19.38 2.26
N ASN A 167 16.16 -19.91 1.44
CA ASN A 167 16.78 -21.22 1.68
C ASN A 167 17.64 -21.22 2.95
N GLU A 168 18.39 -20.15 3.21
CA GLU A 168 19.22 -20.02 4.41
C GLU A 168 18.38 -19.90 5.69
N LEU A 169 17.35 -19.06 5.67
CA LEU A 169 16.41 -18.92 6.78
C LEU A 169 15.67 -20.25 7.06
N THR A 170 15.30 -20.98 6.02
CA THR A 170 14.67 -22.30 6.15
C THR A 170 15.61 -23.29 6.85
N LYS A 171 16.91 -23.32 6.51
CA LYS A 171 17.91 -24.15 7.21
C LYS A 171 18.08 -23.76 8.68
N GLN A 172 17.86 -22.48 9.01
CA GLN A 172 17.91 -21.96 10.37
C GLN A 172 16.58 -22.13 11.13
N ASN A 173 15.55 -22.74 10.53
CA ASN A 173 14.19 -22.85 11.08
C ASN A 173 13.52 -21.49 11.37
N VAL A 174 13.89 -20.45 10.61
CA VAL A 174 13.24 -19.13 10.67
C VAL A 174 12.08 -19.09 9.68
N PHE A 175 10.89 -18.72 10.17
CA PHE A 175 9.74 -18.55 9.30
C PHE A 175 10.03 -17.50 8.23
N ASN A 176 9.79 -17.88 6.98
CA ASN A 176 9.90 -17.02 5.83
C ASN A 176 8.87 -17.42 4.78
N ARG A 177 8.29 -16.44 4.09
CA ARG A 177 7.26 -16.66 3.06
C ARG A 177 7.40 -15.64 1.94
N ILE A 178 7.78 -16.12 0.75
CA ILE A 178 7.79 -15.30 -0.47
C ILE A 178 6.34 -14.89 -0.80
N LEU A 179 6.15 -13.60 -1.05
CA LEU A 179 4.86 -13.00 -1.36
C LEU A 179 4.53 -13.25 -2.84
N LYS A 180 3.23 -13.40 -3.16
CA LYS A 180 2.76 -13.61 -4.53
C LYS A 180 2.70 -12.28 -5.30
N ILE A 181 3.85 -11.62 -5.44
CA ILE A 181 4.03 -10.37 -6.18
C ILE A 181 5.37 -10.42 -6.91
N ASN A 182 5.43 -9.79 -8.08
CA ASN A 182 6.62 -9.79 -8.95
C ASN A 182 7.33 -8.43 -8.90
N SER A 183 7.34 -7.79 -7.74
CA SER A 183 8.00 -6.49 -7.55
C SER A 183 8.50 -6.37 -6.11
N ALA A 184 9.60 -5.65 -5.95
CA ALA A 184 10.20 -5.33 -4.66
C ALA A 184 9.84 -3.90 -4.27
N TYR A 185 8.59 -3.67 -3.86
CA TYR A 185 8.15 -2.38 -3.35
C TYR A 185 8.97 -1.99 -2.12
N HIS A 186 9.08 -0.70 -1.85
CA HIS A 186 9.89 -0.14 -0.77
C HIS A 186 11.38 -0.49 -0.86
N THR A 187 11.90 -0.53 -2.10
CA THR A 187 13.33 -0.67 -2.37
C THR A 187 13.76 0.27 -3.51
N PRO A 188 15.08 0.53 -3.67
CA PRO A 188 15.63 1.25 -4.82
C PRO A 188 15.30 0.65 -6.20
N LEU A 189 14.73 -0.55 -6.27
CA LEU A 189 14.22 -1.09 -7.54
C LEU A 189 13.02 -0.28 -8.08
N MET A 190 12.40 0.57 -7.27
CA MET A 190 11.33 1.48 -7.69
C MET A 190 11.85 2.78 -8.33
N THR A 191 13.13 3.11 -8.23
CA THR A 191 13.68 4.40 -8.73
C THR A 191 13.40 4.61 -10.22
N SER A 192 13.35 3.54 -11.01
CA SER A 192 13.10 3.58 -12.46
C SER A 192 11.79 4.27 -12.83
N VAL A 193 10.79 4.24 -11.94
CA VAL A 193 9.47 4.85 -12.17
C VAL A 193 9.30 6.21 -11.47
N ARG A 194 10.34 6.72 -10.79
CA ARG A 194 10.26 7.98 -10.02
C ARG A 194 9.84 9.17 -10.85
N ALA A 195 10.49 9.40 -12.00
CA ALA A 195 10.24 10.58 -12.80
C ALA A 195 8.78 10.65 -13.30
N GLU A 196 8.24 9.54 -13.81
CA GLU A 196 6.84 9.46 -14.23
C GLU A 196 5.89 9.62 -13.03
N ALA A 197 6.18 8.95 -11.91
CA ALA A 197 5.35 9.01 -10.72
C ALA A 197 5.23 10.43 -10.18
N ILE A 198 6.35 11.13 -10.00
CA ILE A 198 6.39 12.53 -9.54
C ILE A 198 5.56 13.41 -10.46
N SER A 199 5.68 13.25 -11.78
CA SER A 199 4.93 14.05 -12.75
C SER A 199 3.41 13.84 -12.63
N ILE A 200 2.95 12.59 -12.59
CA ILE A 200 1.53 12.25 -12.49
C ILE A 200 0.96 12.65 -11.13
N PHE A 201 1.69 12.39 -10.05
CA PHE A 201 1.27 12.75 -8.72
C PHE A 201 1.18 14.27 -8.57
N LYS A 202 2.13 15.04 -9.09
CA LYS A 202 2.01 16.51 -9.06
C LYS A 202 0.73 17.01 -9.75
N GLN A 203 0.29 16.35 -10.82
CA GLN A 203 -0.95 16.72 -11.54
C GLN A 203 -2.22 16.29 -10.80
N THR A 204 -2.16 15.24 -9.98
CA THR A 204 -3.33 14.61 -9.35
C THR A 204 -3.44 14.89 -7.85
N LEU A 205 -2.35 15.31 -7.20
CA LEU A 205 -2.24 15.55 -5.76
C LEU A 205 -2.41 17.02 -5.35
N ALA A 206 -2.96 17.87 -6.22
CA ALA A 206 -3.19 19.27 -5.85
C ALA A 206 -4.26 19.37 -4.74
N GLY A 207 -4.03 20.26 -3.77
CA GLY A 207 -5.02 20.64 -2.75
C GLY A 207 -5.23 19.62 -1.63
N TYR A 208 -4.23 18.80 -1.30
CA TYR A 208 -4.28 17.95 -0.10
C TYR A 208 -4.25 18.81 1.16
N ALA A 209 -5.14 18.53 2.09
CA ALA A 209 -5.31 19.32 3.31
C ALA A 209 -4.33 18.88 4.41
N VAL A 210 -4.16 19.75 5.41
CA VAL A 210 -3.51 19.40 6.68
C VAL A 210 -4.41 18.41 7.44
N PRO A 211 -3.84 17.43 8.17
CA PRO A 211 -4.63 16.48 8.94
C PRO A 211 -5.54 17.18 9.97
N SER A 212 -6.83 16.80 9.98
CA SER A 212 -7.79 17.28 11.00
C SER A 212 -7.80 16.44 12.28
N ILE A 213 -7.16 15.27 12.24
CA ILE A 213 -6.88 14.40 13.39
C ILE A 213 -5.40 14.00 13.34
N PRO A 214 -4.79 13.61 14.47
CA PRO A 214 -3.39 13.15 14.50
C PRO A 214 -3.13 12.05 13.47
N TYR A 215 -2.22 12.32 12.53
CA TYR A 215 -1.78 11.40 11.49
C TYR A 215 -0.30 11.06 11.69
N PHE A 216 0.00 9.79 11.97
CA PHE A 216 1.38 9.32 12.05
C PHE A 216 1.79 8.69 10.71
N SER A 217 2.81 9.28 10.08
CA SER A 217 3.36 8.84 8.81
C SER A 217 4.33 7.68 9.02
N THR A 218 4.07 6.55 8.35
CA THR A 218 5.01 5.42 8.32
C THR A 218 6.12 5.62 7.29
N VAL A 219 5.94 6.56 6.35
CA VAL A 219 7.00 6.98 5.42
C VAL A 219 8.09 7.79 6.11
N THR A 220 7.72 8.63 7.07
CA THR A 220 8.65 9.58 7.72
C THR A 220 8.93 9.26 9.19
N GLY A 221 8.15 8.38 9.81
CA GLY A 221 8.25 8.06 11.24
C GLY A 221 7.86 9.22 12.15
N GLN A 222 7.03 10.15 11.68
CA GLN A 222 6.68 11.39 12.39
C GLN A 222 5.18 11.71 12.27
N TRP A 223 4.67 12.50 13.21
CA TRP A 223 3.35 13.12 13.08
C TRP A 223 3.36 14.14 11.94
N LYS A 224 2.31 14.13 11.10
CA LYS A 224 2.17 15.08 10.01
C LYS A 224 1.49 16.37 10.45
N ASP A 225 2.01 17.48 9.93
CA ASP A 225 1.50 18.84 10.04
C ASP A 225 1.20 19.47 8.66
N ALA A 226 1.41 18.72 7.57
CA ALA A 226 1.17 19.12 6.19
C ALA A 226 0.41 18.04 5.41
N GLY A 227 -0.12 18.39 4.25
CA GLY A 227 -0.73 17.45 3.31
C GLY A 227 0.28 16.46 2.70
N PHE A 228 -0.19 15.67 1.73
CA PHE A 228 0.70 14.86 0.90
C PHE A 228 1.14 15.67 -0.31
N ASP A 229 2.39 15.47 -0.72
CA ASP A 229 2.92 15.94 -1.99
C ASP A 229 3.40 14.76 -2.84
N GLU A 230 3.86 15.05 -4.06
CA GLU A 230 4.33 14.03 -4.99
C GLU A 230 5.54 13.26 -4.49
N ASN A 231 6.44 13.92 -3.74
CA ASN A 231 7.63 13.27 -3.20
C ASN A 231 7.26 12.33 -2.06
N TYR A 232 6.45 12.79 -1.11
CA TYR A 232 5.92 11.97 -0.02
C TYR A 232 5.22 10.71 -0.54
N THR A 233 4.39 10.88 -1.58
CA THR A 233 3.64 9.76 -2.17
C THR A 233 4.56 8.76 -2.85
N PHE A 234 5.62 9.24 -3.53
CA PHE A 234 6.63 8.37 -4.13
C PHE A 234 7.57 7.73 -3.11
N ASP A 235 7.95 8.44 -2.05
CA ASP A 235 8.71 7.90 -0.92
C ASP A 235 7.94 6.74 -0.28
N GLY A 236 6.61 6.79 -0.22
CA GLY A 236 5.76 5.67 0.18
C GLY A 236 5.67 4.50 -0.82
N ILE A 237 6.31 4.60 -1.99
CA ILE A 237 6.49 3.51 -2.98
C ILE A 237 7.90 2.94 -2.90
N GLU A 238 8.91 3.80 -2.92
CA GLU A 238 10.32 3.43 -2.93
C GLU A 238 10.87 3.08 -1.55
N GLY A 239 10.24 3.59 -0.48
CA GLY A 239 10.83 3.59 0.85
C GLY A 239 11.85 4.72 0.98
N ARG A 240 11.91 5.36 2.16
CA ARG A 240 13.01 6.28 2.48
C ARG A 240 14.26 5.51 2.85
N ASP A 241 15.40 6.18 2.71
CA ASP A 241 16.74 5.70 3.00
C ASP A 241 16.76 4.81 4.26
N GLN A 242 17.37 3.62 4.17
CA GLN A 242 17.28 2.55 5.17
C GLN A 242 17.86 2.93 6.54
N ASN A 243 18.57 4.05 6.62
CA ASN A 243 19.07 4.63 7.87
C ASN A 243 18.01 5.45 8.61
N SER A 244 16.87 5.76 7.99
CA SER A 244 15.70 6.36 8.64
C SER A 244 14.80 5.27 9.25
N VAL A 245 15.43 4.32 9.95
CA VAL A 245 14.72 3.29 10.70
C VAL A 245 13.78 3.98 11.68
N TRP A 246 12.52 3.57 11.66
CA TRP A 246 11.58 3.76 12.75
C TRP A 246 12.24 3.25 14.04
N THR A 247 12.86 4.15 14.81
CA THR A 247 13.13 3.88 16.22
C THR A 247 11.78 3.92 16.89
N GLY A 248 11.16 2.74 17.02
CA GLY A 248 9.90 2.59 17.72
C GLY A 248 9.91 3.40 19.01
N LEU A 249 8.74 3.96 19.35
CA LEU A 249 8.50 4.75 20.56
C LEU A 249 9.37 4.18 21.69
N SER A 250 10.48 4.87 21.97
CA SER A 250 11.24 4.58 23.17
C SER A 250 10.29 4.88 24.33
N PRO A 251 10.14 3.95 25.29
CA PRO A 251 9.22 4.13 26.41
C PRO A 251 9.50 5.42 27.17
#